data_AF-A0AAN9KJK2-F1
#
_entry.id   AF-A0AAN9KJK2-F1
#
_cell.length_a   1.000
_cell.length_b   1.000
_cell.length_c   1.000
_cell.angle_alpha   90.00
_cell.angle_beta   90.00
_cell.angle_gamma   90.00
#
_symmetry.space_group_name_H-M   'P 1'
#
loop_
_entity.id
_entity.type
_entity.pdbx_description
1 polymer ?
#
loop_
_entity_poly.entity_id
_entity_poly.type
_entity_poly.pdbx_seq_one_letter_code
_entity_poly.pdbx_strand_id
1 'polypeptide(L)'
;MAKESSYSPEDRLLRAILGIQDMPYLQDGRPVDMVFNPLGVPSRMNVGQIFECSLGLAGGMLNRHYRIAPFDERYEQEALRKLVFSELYEASKQTSNPWIFEPEYPGKSRIFDGRTGDSCQ
;
A
#
# COMPACT_ATOMS: atom_id res chain seq x y z
N MET A 1 -17.13 21.02 6.91
CA MET A 1 -18.35 20.19 6.72
C MET A 1 -18.09 19.25 5.55
N ALA A 2 -17.74 18.00 5.83
CA ALA A 2 -17.75 16.97 4.80
C ALA A 2 -19.21 16.75 4.37
N LYS A 3 -19.51 16.88 3.09
CA LYS A 3 -20.82 16.50 2.55
C LYS A 3 -20.82 14.98 2.43
N GLU A 4 -21.48 14.31 3.37
CA GLU A 4 -21.74 12.88 3.29
C GLU A 4 -22.82 12.67 2.21
N SER A 5 -22.39 12.21 1.02
CA SER A 5 -23.29 11.96 -0.09
C SER A 5 -24.01 10.64 0.14
N SER A 6 -25.34 10.67 0.16
CA SER A 6 -26.19 9.49 0.28
C SER A 6 -26.12 8.65 -1.01
N TYR A 7 -25.43 7.51 -0.97
CA TYR A 7 -25.43 6.53 -2.06
C TYR A 7 -25.91 5.15 -1.56
N SER A 8 -26.59 4.43 -2.46
CA SER A 8 -27.19 3.10 -2.25
C SER A 8 -26.12 2.05 -1.96
N PRO A 9 -26.39 1.01 -1.15
CA PRO A 9 -25.39 0.00 -0.77
C PRO A 9 -24.80 -0.83 -1.93
N GLU A 10 -25.36 -0.79 -3.14
CA GLU A 10 -24.77 -1.38 -4.34
C GLU A 10 -23.67 -0.52 -5.00
N ASP A 11 -23.60 0.77 -4.70
CA ASP A 11 -22.63 1.69 -5.29
C ASP A 11 -21.38 1.78 -4.43
N ARG A 12 -20.35 1.04 -4.84
CA ARG A 12 -18.99 1.03 -4.26
C ARG A 12 -18.21 2.32 -4.60
N LEU A 13 -18.89 3.46 -4.59
CA LEU A 13 -18.39 4.76 -5.02
C LEU A 13 -17.75 5.51 -3.85
N LEU A 14 -16.76 6.35 -4.21
CA LEU A 14 -15.99 7.25 -3.35
C LEU A 14 -16.77 7.71 -2.11
N ARG A 15 -16.40 7.19 -0.94
CA ARG A 15 -17.13 7.43 0.31
C ARG A 15 -16.96 8.86 0.84
N ALA A 16 -15.81 9.48 0.57
CA ALA A 16 -15.52 10.86 0.90
C ALA A 16 -14.40 11.41 0.01
N ILE A 17 -14.49 12.68 -0.34
CA ILE A 17 -13.38 13.46 -0.91
C ILE A 17 -12.87 14.35 0.22
N LEU A 18 -11.63 14.11 0.65
CA LEU A 18 -10.97 14.87 1.72
C LEU A 18 -10.09 15.97 1.13
N GLY A 19 -9.92 17.06 1.88
CA GLY A 19 -8.88 18.04 1.58
C GLY A 19 -7.50 17.43 1.78
N ILE A 20 -6.50 17.92 1.06
CA ILE A 20 -5.13 17.38 1.15
C ILE A 20 -4.62 17.41 2.60
N GLN A 21 -4.98 18.42 3.38
CA GLN A 21 -4.62 18.55 4.80
C GLN A 21 -5.21 17.47 5.72
N ASP A 22 -6.31 16.83 5.29
CA ASP A 22 -6.98 15.78 6.07
C ASP A 22 -6.52 14.37 5.66
N MET A 23 -5.72 14.26 4.59
CA MET A 23 -5.22 12.97 4.12
C MET A 23 -4.05 12.50 5.00
N PRO A 24 -3.87 11.18 5.17
CA PRO A 24 -2.66 10.67 5.77
C PRO A 24 -1.43 11.03 4.93
N TYR A 25 -0.33 11.30 5.61
CA TYR A 25 0.94 11.66 5.01
C TYR A 25 1.96 10.53 5.14
N LEU A 26 2.74 10.34 4.08
CA LEU A 26 3.93 9.52 4.06
C LEU A 26 5.06 10.21 4.85
N GLN A 27 6.11 9.45 5.18
CA GLN A 27 7.24 9.97 5.95
C GLN A 27 8.06 11.04 5.22
N ASP A 28 7.91 11.15 3.90
CA ASP A 28 8.50 12.21 3.08
C ASP A 28 7.60 13.45 2.96
N GLY A 29 6.47 13.49 3.67
CA GLY A 29 5.52 14.60 3.70
C GLY A 29 4.54 14.60 2.52
N ARG A 30 4.55 13.60 1.64
CA ARG A 30 3.55 13.49 0.57
C ARG A 30 2.23 12.94 1.10
N PRO A 31 1.08 13.54 0.75
CA PRO A 31 -0.23 12.98 1.09
C PRO A 31 -0.48 11.70 0.28
N VAL A 32 -1.25 10.77 0.86
CA VAL A 32 -1.72 9.57 0.15
C VAL A 32 -2.88 9.93 -0.79
N ASP A 33 -2.89 9.38 -1.99
CA ASP A 33 -3.93 9.64 -2.99
C ASP A 33 -5.27 8.95 -2.66
N MET A 34 -5.21 7.70 -2.18
CA MET A 34 -6.39 6.88 -1.87
C MET A 34 -6.16 6.00 -0.65
N VAL A 35 -7.17 5.90 0.22
CA VAL A 35 -7.17 5.03 1.40
C VAL A 35 -8.27 3.98 1.25
N PHE A 36 -7.87 2.70 1.29
CA PHE A 36 -8.81 1.58 1.25
C PHE A 36 -9.22 1.16 2.67
N ASN A 37 -10.51 0.87 2.86
CA ASN A 37 -10.98 0.28 4.11
C ASN A 37 -10.54 -1.20 4.19
N PRO A 38 -9.74 -1.61 5.19
CA PRO A 38 -9.23 -2.97 5.30
C PRO A 38 -10.34 -4.01 5.47
N LEU A 39 -11.55 -3.65 5.92
CA LEU A 39 -12.68 -4.59 6.02
C LEU A 39 -13.29 -4.96 4.66
N GLY A 40 -13.10 -4.12 3.64
CA GLY A 40 -13.56 -4.38 2.27
C GLY A 40 -12.57 -5.20 1.43
N VAL A 41 -11.36 -5.42 1.97
CA VAL A 41 -10.23 -6.09 1.31
C VAL A 41 -10.34 -7.61 1.39
N PRO A 42 -10.41 -8.27 2.57
CA PRO A 42 -10.42 -9.73 2.65
C PRO A 42 -11.68 -10.39 2.04
N SER A 43 -12.76 -9.63 1.81
CA SER A 43 -13.96 -10.15 1.13
C SER A 43 -13.84 -10.22 -0.39
N ARG A 44 -12.93 -9.44 -1.01
CA ARG A 44 -12.83 -9.33 -2.49
C ARG A 44 -11.41 -9.18 -3.05
N MET A 45 -10.38 -9.16 -2.21
CA MET A 45 -9.00 -8.95 -2.61
C MET A 45 -8.18 -10.20 -2.29
N ASN A 46 -7.58 -10.78 -3.32
CA ASN A 46 -6.69 -11.91 -3.16
C ASN A 46 -5.35 -11.41 -2.60
N VAL A 47 -4.66 -12.24 -1.82
CA VAL A 47 -3.31 -11.96 -1.31
C VAL A 47 -2.35 -11.55 -2.44
N GLY A 48 -2.53 -12.10 -3.64
CA GLY A 48 -1.78 -11.71 -4.84
C GLY A 48 -1.88 -10.22 -5.20
N GLN A 49 -3.02 -9.56 -4.97
CA GLN A 49 -3.18 -8.12 -5.27
C GLN A 49 -2.43 -7.24 -4.26
N ILE A 50 -2.29 -7.70 -3.01
CA ILE A 50 -1.43 -7.04 -2.02
C ILE A 50 0.02 -7.09 -2.50
N PHE A 51 0.47 -8.28 -2.91
CA PHE A 51 1.84 -8.47 -3.42
C PHE A 51 2.11 -7.72 -4.73
N GLU A 52 1.13 -7.66 -5.65
CA GLU A 52 1.22 -6.86 -6.86
C GLU A 52 1.41 -5.37 -6.55
N CYS A 53 0.63 -4.82 -5.62
CA CYS A 53 0.75 -3.43 -5.20
C CYS A 53 2.13 -3.15 -4.56
N SER A 54 2.58 -4.03 -3.65
CA SER A 54 3.89 -3.91 -3.02
C SER A 54 5.04 -4.00 -4.03
N LEU A 55 4.95 -4.91 -5.00
CA LEU A 55 5.96 -5.02 -6.05
C LEU A 55 5.91 -3.82 -7.02
N GLY A 56 4.71 -3.31 -7.31
CA GLY A 56 4.52 -2.08 -8.08
C GLY A 56 5.18 -0.87 -7.41
N LEU A 57 5.07 -0.77 -6.08
CA LEU A 57 5.78 0.26 -5.31
C LEU A 57 7.31 0.12 -5.47
N ALA A 58 7.86 -1.09 -5.27
CA ALA A 58 9.28 -1.33 -5.46
C ALA A 58 9.73 -1.00 -6.90
N GLY A 59 8.95 -1.42 -7.90
CA GLY A 59 9.22 -1.16 -9.32
C GLY A 59 9.19 0.32 -9.67
N GLY A 60 8.26 1.09 -9.12
CA GLY A 60 8.22 2.54 -9.28
C GLY A 60 9.45 3.25 -8.71
N MET A 61 9.98 2.74 -7.58
CA MET A 61 11.17 3.30 -6.93
C MET A 61 12.47 2.89 -7.63
N LEU A 62 12.53 1.67 -8.14
CA LEU A 62 13.69 1.11 -8.87
C LEU A 62 13.65 1.39 -10.38
N ASN A 63 12.58 2.01 -10.88
CA ASN A 63 12.28 2.17 -12.30
C ASN A 63 12.35 0.83 -13.08
N ARG A 64 11.76 -0.22 -12.50
CA ARG A 64 11.72 -1.59 -13.04
C ARG A 64 10.29 -2.01 -13.33
N HIS A 65 10.12 -2.80 -14.40
CA HIS A 65 8.87 -3.48 -14.71
C HIS A 65 9.03 -4.98 -14.52
N TYR A 66 8.12 -5.60 -13.75
CA TYR A 66 8.16 -7.02 -13.48
C TYR A 66 7.13 -7.75 -14.32
N ARG A 67 7.54 -8.89 -14.90
CA ARG A 67 6.62 -9.88 -15.47
C ARG A 67 6.69 -11.12 -14.61
N ILE A 68 5.62 -11.35 -13.85
CA ILE A 68 5.49 -12.53 -12.99
C ILE A 68 4.77 -13.64 -13.78
N ALA A 69 5.37 -14.82 -13.84
CA ALA A 69 4.67 -16.01 -14.28
C ALA A 69 3.72 -16.48 -13.17
N PRO A 70 2.58 -17.13 -13.49
CA PRO A 70 1.70 -17.70 -12.48
C PRO A 70 2.48 -18.65 -11.57
N PHE A 71 2.56 -18.33 -10.29
CA PHE A 71 3.21 -19.18 -9.29
C PHE A 71 2.26 -20.33 -8.92
N ASP A 72 2.77 -21.57 -8.88
CA ASP A 72 2.07 -22.69 -8.24
C ASP A 72 2.54 -22.78 -6.79
N GLU A 73 1.70 -22.30 -5.86
CA GLU A 73 1.98 -22.29 -4.40
C GLU A 73 2.28 -23.69 -3.83
N ARG A 74 2.00 -24.76 -4.58
CA ARG A 74 2.31 -26.14 -4.20
C ARG A 74 3.79 -26.50 -4.30
N TYR A 75 4.57 -25.77 -5.11
CA TYR A 75 5.97 -26.11 -5.38
C TYR A 75 6.95 -25.24 -4.60
N GLU A 76 6.66 -23.95 -4.43
CA GLU A 76 7.47 -23.06 -3.59
C GLU A 76 6.58 -22.16 -2.73
N GLN A 77 6.32 -22.61 -1.51
CA GLN A 77 5.63 -21.76 -0.55
C GLN A 77 6.43 -20.48 -0.30
N GLU A 78 5.73 -19.35 -0.28
CA GLU A 78 6.28 -18.04 0.05
C GLU A 78 7.28 -17.46 -0.98
N ALA A 79 7.47 -18.07 -2.16
CA ALA A 79 8.40 -17.58 -3.18
C ALA A 79 8.10 -16.14 -3.63
N LEU A 80 6.82 -15.86 -3.92
CA LEU A 80 6.37 -14.52 -4.29
C LEU A 80 6.65 -13.51 -3.18
N ARG A 81 6.39 -13.87 -1.92
CA ARG A 81 6.63 -12.99 -0.78
C ARG A 81 8.12 -12.69 -0.60
N LYS A 82 8.98 -13.71 -0.74
CA LYS A 82 10.44 -13.54 -0.68
C LYS A 82 10.90 -12.55 -1.76
N LEU A 83 10.41 -12.71 -2.99
CA LEU A 83 10.71 -11.82 -4.11
C LEU A 83 10.25 -10.38 -3.82
N VAL A 84 9.01 -10.20 -3.39
CA VAL A 84 8.47 -8.86 -3.07
C VAL A 84 9.28 -8.18 -1.98
N PHE A 85 9.63 -8.92 -0.92
CA PHE A 85 10.39 -8.36 0.20
C PHE A 85 11.84 -8.05 -0.18
N SER A 86 12.49 -8.87 -1.02
CA SER A 86 13.83 -8.56 -1.52
C SER A 86 13.84 -7.30 -2.37
N GLU A 87 12.87 -7.14 -3.28
CA GLU A 87 12.79 -5.93 -4.13
C GLU A 87 12.47 -4.68 -3.31
N LEU A 88 11.57 -4.75 -2.31
CA LEU A 88 11.31 -3.63 -1.41
C LEU A 88 12.56 -3.24 -0.60
N TYR A 89 13.32 -4.23 -0.14
CA TYR A 89 14.58 -3.98 0.55
C TYR A 89 15.64 -3.34 -0.35
N GLU A 90 15.76 -3.79 -1.60
CA GLU A 90 16.62 -3.16 -2.61
C GLU A 90 16.18 -1.72 -2.90
N ALA A 91 14.88 -1.49 -3.05
CA ALA A 91 14.30 -0.16 -3.28
C ALA A 91 14.65 0.78 -2.12
N SER A 92 14.44 0.34 -0.87
CA SER A 92 14.78 1.12 0.32
C SER A 92 16.25 1.53 0.35
N LYS A 93 17.17 0.62 -0.01
CA LYS A 93 18.60 0.90 -0.11
C LYS A 93 18.96 1.90 -1.21
N GLN A 94 18.40 1.73 -2.41
CA GLN A 94 18.75 2.56 -3.56
C GLN A 94 18.20 3.99 -3.43
N THR A 95 16.98 4.13 -2.93
CA THR A 95 16.34 5.45 -2.81
C THR A 95 16.61 6.15 -1.47
N SER A 96 17.40 5.56 -0.57
CA SER A 96 17.65 6.04 0.80
C SER A 96 16.36 6.35 1.59
N ASN A 97 15.26 5.66 1.26
CA ASN A 97 13.96 5.84 1.89
C ASN A 97 13.72 4.66 2.84
N PRO A 98 13.97 4.82 4.15
CA PRO A 98 13.84 3.72 5.12
C PRO A 98 12.39 3.24 5.26
N TRP A 99 11.41 4.07 4.90
CA TRP A 99 9.99 3.77 5.03
C TRP A 99 9.43 2.81 4.00
N ILE A 100 10.14 2.58 2.89
CA ILE A 100 9.72 1.64 1.85
C ILE A 100 9.74 0.19 2.38
N PHE A 101 10.62 -0.09 3.35
CA PHE A 101 10.76 -1.42 3.92
C PHE A 101 11.12 -1.35 5.40
N GLU A 102 10.17 -1.69 6.27
CA GLU A 102 10.40 -1.87 7.72
C GLU A 102 10.70 -3.36 8.00
N PRO A 103 11.90 -3.72 8.50
CA PRO A 103 12.29 -5.11 8.76
C PRO A 103 11.37 -5.84 9.74
N GLU A 104 10.83 -5.12 10.73
CA GLU A 104 9.93 -5.65 11.74
C GLU A 104 8.52 -5.93 11.17
N TYR A 105 8.12 -5.19 10.14
CA TYR A 105 6.80 -5.25 9.51
C TYR A 105 6.91 -5.12 7.98
N PRO A 106 7.45 -6.15 7.29
CA PRO A 106 7.71 -6.05 5.85
C PRO A 106 6.41 -5.86 5.06
N GLY A 107 6.40 -4.85 4.20
CA GLY A 107 5.22 -4.45 3.42
C GLY A 107 4.28 -3.47 4.13
N LYS A 108 4.61 -3.04 5.36
CA LYS A 108 3.97 -1.91 6.03
C LYS A 108 4.94 -0.75 6.14
N SER A 109 4.37 0.45 6.16
CA SER A 109 5.09 1.70 6.35
C SER A 109 4.30 2.55 7.33
N ARG A 110 4.98 3.24 8.25
CA ARG A 110 4.30 4.24 9.09
C ARG A 110 3.80 5.40 8.25
N ILE A 111 2.58 5.82 8.56
CA ILE A 111 1.92 7.00 8.00
C ILE A 111 1.49 7.91 9.15
N PHE A 112 1.37 9.21 8.89
CA PHE A 112 0.96 10.20 9.87
C PHE A 112 -0.45 10.70 9.56
N ASP A 113 -1.29 10.87 10.57
CA ASP A 113 -2.60 11.48 10.41
C ASP A 113 -2.44 12.97 10.05
N GLY A 114 -3.05 13.42 8.94
CA GLY A 114 -3.01 14.82 8.53
C GLY A 114 -3.72 15.78 9.49
N ARG A 115 -4.66 15.28 10.31
CA ARG A 115 -5.43 16.10 11.25
C ARG A 115 -4.74 16.31 12.58
N THR A 116 -4.08 15.28 13.11
CA THR A 116 -3.46 15.32 14.44
C THR A 116 -1.94 15.33 14.38
N GLY A 117 -1.33 14.87 13.29
CA GLY A 117 0.12 14.67 13.17
C GLY A 117 0.63 13.41 13.87
N ASP A 118 -0.26 12.62 14.47
CA ASP A 118 0.13 11.39 15.16
C ASP A 118 0.50 10.29 14.18
N SER A 119 1.46 9.44 14.56
CA SER A 119 1.81 8.25 13.78
C SER A 119 0.74 7.17 13.92
N CYS A 120 0.21 6.68 12.80
CA CYS A 120 -0.64 5.49 12.78
C CYS A 120 0.25 4.23 12.84
N GLN A 121 -0.06 3.31 13.77
CA GLN A 121 0.58 1.99 13.92
C GLN A 121 -0.20 0.89 13.18
#